data_AF-A0A0G4GBZ9-F1
#
_entry.id   AF-A0A0G4GBZ9-F1
#
_cell.length_a   1.000
_cell.length_b   1.000
_cell.length_c   1.000
_cell.angle_alpha   90.00
_cell.angle_beta   90.00
_cell.angle_gamma   90.00
#
_symmetry.space_group_name_H-M   'P 1'
#
loop_
_entity.id
_entity.type
_entity.pdbx_description
1 polymer ?
#
loop_
_entity_poly.entity_id
_entity_poly.type
_entity_poly.pdbx_seq_one_letter_code
_entity_poly.pdbx_strand_id
1 'polypeptide(L)'
;MLRKIPPGLLAGLQGVQAAQEGKGVVSFPQMSDSPLFDYLGLMYRYRQIGEILDVYETKSNTPKNQETEDETDKKGDAPSKADVANAWIRELMTPLRDSFSYAVPTELAIDIMKGYIKKRPVIDLGAGTGYWSMKLKKAGVSVVPADKSPLDRSFYSSGGARVYFTSVFNANESILSYFARWVLLLVYPPSGPMAAAALQEFKGRYVIFVGNKGLQAGAGGFPQADEDFFRILKEKFVMKEQVALPSHCFSNDAVSIFKRKQKAKAAQKCNLRVSELGSPSDPPKKDEEAMQAFLQTHWDSFLSVVARWQRGKGCAHCNKAAAKNSKLLTCQGCKAFLFCSKECQKAVWKQHKAVCKMLSKPLAGFVD
;
A
#
# COMPACT_ATOMS: atom_id res chain seq x y z
N MET A 1 48.46 -29.08 -6.37
CA MET A 1 47.09 -29.31 -6.88
C MET A 1 46.21 -28.18 -6.32
N LEU A 2 46.09 -26.96 -6.87
CA LEU A 2 45.65 -26.47 -8.18
C LEU A 2 44.43 -27.17 -8.81
N ARG A 3 43.39 -26.33 -9.07
CA ARG A 3 42.16 -26.49 -9.91
C ARG A 3 40.94 -27.05 -9.13
N LYS A 4 39.74 -26.45 -9.11
CA LYS A 4 39.06 -25.49 -10.00
C LYS A 4 38.10 -24.59 -9.18
N ILE A 5 38.20 -23.28 -9.35
CA ILE A 5 37.17 -22.29 -8.97
C ILE A 5 36.25 -22.11 -10.19
N PRO A 6 34.92 -22.15 -10.06
CA PRO A 6 33.99 -21.89 -11.17
C PRO A 6 34.12 -20.45 -11.71
N PRO A 7 34.00 -20.23 -13.03
CA PRO A 7 34.08 -18.92 -13.65
C PRO A 7 32.81 -18.11 -13.37
N GLY A 8 32.97 -16.89 -12.86
CA GLY A 8 31.87 -15.96 -12.53
C GLY A 8 32.22 -14.93 -11.45
N LEU A 9 33.37 -15.09 -10.77
CA LEU A 9 33.79 -14.22 -9.66
C LEU A 9 34.71 -13.05 -10.07
N LEU A 10 34.53 -12.50 -11.28
CA LEU A 10 35.39 -11.43 -11.79
C LEU A 10 34.66 -10.44 -12.71
N ALA A 11 33.46 -10.02 -12.29
CA ALA A 11 32.77 -8.82 -12.79
C ALA A 11 32.15 -7.99 -11.65
N GLY A 12 32.69 -8.13 -10.43
CA GLY A 12 32.19 -7.47 -9.21
C GLY A 12 33.19 -6.54 -8.53
N LEU A 13 34.34 -6.25 -9.15
CA LEU A 13 35.46 -5.53 -8.52
C LEU A 13 36.02 -4.35 -9.32
N GLN A 14 35.22 -3.74 -10.21
CA GLN A 14 35.59 -2.47 -10.86
C GLN A 14 34.51 -1.37 -10.79
N GLY A 15 33.49 -1.52 -9.93
CA GLY A 15 32.41 -0.53 -9.76
C GLY A 15 32.45 0.29 -8.47
N VAL A 16 33.52 0.21 -7.68
CA VAL A 16 33.54 0.71 -6.28
C VAL A 16 34.40 1.97 -6.09
N GLN A 17 34.73 2.70 -7.15
CA GLN A 17 35.67 3.84 -7.03
C GLN A 17 35.19 5.14 -7.69
N ALA A 18 33.89 5.44 -7.65
CA ALA A 18 33.36 6.72 -8.16
C ALA A 18 32.25 7.38 -7.31
N ALA A 19 31.94 6.88 -6.12
CA ALA A 19 30.85 7.42 -5.29
C ALA A 19 31.33 8.00 -3.94
N GLN A 20 32.59 8.47 -3.90
CA GLN A 20 33.12 9.27 -2.81
C GLN A 20 33.69 10.55 -3.41
N GLU A 21 32.84 11.56 -3.58
CA GLU A 21 33.19 12.98 -3.52
C GLU A 21 31.89 13.80 -3.62
N GLY A 22 31.48 14.39 -2.49
CA GLY A 22 30.26 15.17 -2.39
C GLY A 22 30.42 16.57 -2.97
N LYS A 23 29.35 17.05 -3.61
CA LYS A 23 28.80 18.43 -3.59
C LYS A 23 27.77 18.56 -4.70
N GLY A 24 26.56 19.00 -4.35
CA GLY A 24 25.51 19.36 -5.32
C GLY A 24 24.16 18.77 -4.97
N VAL A 25 23.14 19.61 -5.00
CA VAL A 25 21.73 19.29 -4.75
C VAL A 25 21.33 17.99 -5.45
N VAL A 26 20.89 16.98 -4.69
CA VAL A 26 20.44 15.70 -5.26
C VAL A 26 19.08 15.91 -5.92
N SER A 27 19.10 16.02 -7.25
CA SER A 27 17.96 15.70 -8.10
C SER A 27 17.59 14.22 -7.93
N PHE A 28 16.30 13.93 -7.75
CA PHE A 28 15.77 12.56 -7.72
C PHE A 28 16.22 11.77 -8.97
N PRO A 29 16.57 10.47 -8.86
CA PRO A 29 16.97 9.67 -10.01
C PRO A 29 15.84 9.60 -11.05
N GLN A 30 16.20 9.45 -12.33
CA GLN A 30 15.27 9.05 -13.37
C GLN A 30 14.52 7.78 -12.92
N MET A 31 13.19 7.84 -13.10
CA MET A 31 12.20 6.80 -12.77
C MET A 31 12.65 5.45 -13.35
N SER A 32 13.11 4.54 -12.49
CA SER A 32 13.56 3.20 -12.87
C SER A 32 12.43 2.18 -12.78
N ASP A 33 12.40 1.28 -13.76
CA ASP A 33 11.44 0.21 -14.02
C ASP A 33 11.24 -0.74 -12.83
N SER A 34 10.29 -0.41 -11.95
CA SER A 34 9.78 -1.42 -11.01
C SER A 34 8.32 -1.16 -10.64
N PRO A 35 7.50 -2.23 -10.56
CA PRO A 35 6.10 -2.21 -10.14
C PRO A 35 5.80 -1.40 -8.88
N LEU A 36 6.76 -1.42 -7.94
CA LEU A 36 6.68 -0.70 -6.68
C LEU A 36 6.79 0.81 -6.89
N PHE A 37 7.63 1.28 -7.81
CA PHE A 37 7.78 2.72 -8.05
C PHE A 37 6.60 3.32 -8.81
N ASP A 38 5.98 2.54 -9.69
CA ASP A 38 4.71 2.93 -10.29
C ASP A 38 3.60 2.96 -9.26
N TYR A 39 3.51 1.96 -8.38
CA TYR A 39 2.60 1.97 -7.24
C TYR A 39 2.85 3.17 -6.30
N LEU A 40 4.09 3.45 -5.93
CA LEU A 40 4.42 4.59 -5.06
C LEU A 40 4.17 5.94 -5.75
N GLY A 41 4.47 6.04 -7.05
CA GLY A 41 4.12 7.19 -7.88
C GLY A 41 2.61 7.36 -8.00
N LEU A 42 1.87 6.26 -8.04
CA LEU A 42 0.42 6.21 -8.03
C LEU A 42 -0.11 6.70 -6.67
N MET A 43 0.35 6.13 -5.55
CA MET A 43 0.01 6.57 -4.18
C MET A 43 0.28 8.06 -3.93
N TYR A 44 1.39 8.57 -4.47
CA TYR A 44 1.73 10.00 -4.40
C TYR A 44 0.79 10.86 -5.24
N ARG A 45 0.53 10.46 -6.50
CA ARG A 45 -0.48 11.10 -7.37
C ARG A 45 -1.86 11.05 -6.72
N TYR A 46 -2.15 9.99 -5.98
CA TYR A 46 -3.43 9.69 -5.37
C TYR A 46 -3.77 10.58 -4.18
N ARG A 47 -2.80 10.85 -3.31
CA ARG A 47 -2.94 11.87 -2.26
C ARG A 47 -3.30 13.24 -2.84
N GLN A 48 -2.68 13.62 -3.97
CA GLN A 48 -3.00 14.86 -4.65
C GLN A 48 -4.45 14.87 -5.17
N ILE A 49 -5.05 13.74 -5.56
CA ILE A 49 -6.46 13.71 -5.99
C ILE A 49 -7.40 14.01 -4.82
N GLY A 50 -7.16 13.44 -3.63
CA GLY A 50 -7.94 13.76 -2.43
C GLY A 50 -7.89 15.25 -2.11
N GLU A 51 -6.70 15.84 -2.15
CA GLU A 51 -6.50 17.28 -1.96
C GLU A 51 -7.14 18.09 -3.09
N ILE A 52 -7.09 17.64 -4.34
CA ILE A 52 -7.67 18.33 -5.51
C ILE A 52 -9.21 18.28 -5.50
N LEU A 53 -9.82 17.19 -5.04
CA LEU A 53 -11.27 17.13 -4.82
C LEU A 53 -11.73 18.13 -3.74
N ASP A 54 -10.82 18.56 -2.84
CA ASP A 54 -11.03 19.68 -1.91
C ASP A 54 -10.65 21.05 -2.51
N VAL A 55 -9.70 21.15 -3.44
CA VAL A 55 -9.19 22.43 -3.99
C VAL A 55 -10.08 23.06 -5.08
N TYR A 56 -11.05 22.35 -5.66
CA TYR A 56 -11.99 22.97 -6.61
C TYR A 56 -13.09 23.84 -5.96
N GLU A 57 -13.08 24.04 -4.64
CA GLU A 57 -13.77 25.18 -4.03
C GLU A 57 -12.84 26.39 -3.94
N THR A 58 -12.80 27.18 -5.02
CA THR A 58 -12.56 28.61 -4.87
C THR A 58 -13.57 29.41 -5.69
N LYS A 59 -14.47 30.07 -4.92
CA LYS A 59 -15.38 31.18 -5.27
C LYS A 59 -16.66 30.83 -6.05
N SER A 60 -17.74 30.53 -5.32
CA SER A 60 -18.82 31.52 -5.04
C SER A 60 -20.01 30.90 -4.28
N ASN A 61 -20.28 31.44 -3.09
CA ASN A 61 -21.53 31.50 -2.29
C ASN A 61 -22.26 30.23 -1.78
N THR A 62 -22.30 30.12 -0.44
CA THR A 62 -23.24 29.37 0.43
C THR A 62 -24.57 30.15 0.63
N PRO A 63 -25.59 29.62 1.36
CA PRO A 63 -26.10 28.25 1.54
C PRO A 63 -27.65 28.13 1.44
N LYS A 64 -28.25 26.92 1.49
CA LYS A 64 -29.44 26.61 2.34
C LYS A 64 -29.83 25.11 2.42
N ASN A 65 -30.06 24.73 3.68
CA ASN A 65 -30.73 23.60 4.36
C ASN A 65 -31.56 22.50 3.64
N GLN A 66 -31.42 21.31 4.25
CA GLN A 66 -32.40 20.29 4.68
C GLN A 66 -33.48 19.78 3.70
N GLU A 67 -33.51 18.46 3.45
CA GLU A 67 -34.45 17.48 4.04
C GLU A 67 -34.29 16.09 3.40
N THR A 68 -34.75 15.08 4.15
CA THR A 68 -34.82 13.64 3.86
C THR A 68 -35.75 13.29 2.70
N GLU A 69 -35.48 12.22 1.93
CA GLU A 69 -36.43 11.13 1.58
C GLU A 69 -35.97 10.23 0.40
N ASP A 70 -36.28 8.95 0.59
CA ASP A 70 -36.61 7.85 -0.33
C ASP A 70 -35.67 7.35 -1.45
N GLU A 71 -35.32 6.06 -1.29
CA GLU A 71 -34.85 5.13 -2.31
C GLU A 71 -35.91 4.94 -3.41
N THR A 72 -35.73 5.62 -4.53
CA THR A 72 -36.19 5.11 -5.83
C THR A 72 -35.14 5.42 -6.89
N ASP A 73 -34.82 4.39 -7.67
CA ASP A 73 -33.81 4.38 -8.74
C ASP A 73 -34.20 5.38 -9.86
N LYS A 74 -33.79 6.64 -9.71
CA LYS A 74 -33.96 7.70 -10.72
C LYS A 74 -32.77 7.72 -11.67
N LYS A 75 -33.04 7.47 -12.95
CA LYS A 75 -32.12 7.80 -14.06
C LYS A 75 -31.67 9.27 -13.95
N GLY A 76 -30.38 9.47 -13.66
CA GLY A 76 -29.62 10.54 -14.33
C GLY A 76 -29.09 11.69 -13.50
N ASP A 77 -29.07 11.63 -12.17
CA ASP A 77 -28.31 12.62 -11.40
C ASP A 77 -26.81 12.31 -11.44
N ALA A 78 -26.01 13.34 -11.69
CA ALA A 78 -24.57 13.16 -11.71
C ALA A 78 -24.04 12.75 -10.33
N PRO A 79 -23.00 11.90 -10.25
CA PRO A 79 -22.42 11.51 -8.97
C PRO A 79 -22.09 12.73 -8.11
N SER A 80 -22.23 12.60 -6.79
CA SER A 80 -21.79 13.59 -5.80
C SER A 80 -20.27 13.49 -5.57
N LYS A 81 -19.72 14.41 -4.78
CA LYS A 81 -18.32 14.32 -4.32
C LYS A 81 -18.08 13.08 -3.44
N ALA A 82 -19.08 12.71 -2.62
CA ALA A 82 -19.03 11.49 -1.81
C ALA A 82 -19.00 10.23 -2.69
N ASP A 83 -19.74 10.21 -3.80
CA ASP A 83 -19.72 9.08 -4.73
C ASP A 83 -18.36 8.90 -5.41
N VAL A 84 -17.68 10.00 -5.76
CA VAL A 84 -16.31 9.96 -6.30
C VAL A 84 -15.33 9.45 -5.24
N ALA A 85 -15.47 9.87 -3.98
CA ALA A 85 -14.63 9.38 -2.87
C ALA A 85 -14.91 7.90 -2.54
N ASN A 86 -16.16 7.44 -2.65
CA ASN A 86 -16.51 6.04 -2.45
C ASN A 86 -16.01 5.17 -3.61
N ALA A 87 -16.16 5.63 -4.86
CA ALA A 87 -15.60 4.97 -6.02
C ALA A 87 -14.07 4.91 -5.94
N TRP A 88 -13.42 5.95 -5.41
CA TRP A 88 -11.99 5.92 -5.15
C TRP A 88 -11.59 4.77 -4.21
N ILE A 89 -12.26 4.66 -3.07
CA ILE A 89 -12.00 3.63 -2.06
C ILE A 89 -12.20 2.25 -2.69
N ARG A 90 -13.36 2.04 -3.32
CA ARG A 90 -13.78 0.74 -3.85
C ARG A 90 -13.01 0.31 -5.09
N GLU A 91 -12.78 1.22 -6.03
CA GLU A 91 -12.24 0.90 -7.35
C GLU A 91 -10.73 1.06 -7.42
N LEU A 92 -10.07 1.75 -6.49
CA LEU A 92 -8.62 1.92 -6.57
C LEU A 92 -7.93 1.39 -5.33
N MET A 93 -8.25 1.97 -4.18
CA MET A 93 -7.50 1.72 -2.96
C MET A 93 -7.66 0.26 -2.49
N THR A 94 -8.89 -0.26 -2.46
CA THR A 94 -9.16 -1.63 -2.03
C THR A 94 -8.50 -2.67 -2.95
N PRO A 95 -8.68 -2.63 -4.30
CA PRO A 95 -8.01 -3.54 -5.23
C PRO A 95 -6.48 -3.57 -5.07
N LEU A 96 -5.87 -2.40 -4.85
CA LEU A 96 -4.44 -2.28 -4.65
C LEU A 96 -3.96 -2.89 -3.32
N ARG A 97 -4.74 -2.72 -2.25
CA ARG A 97 -4.43 -3.33 -0.94
C ARG A 97 -4.57 -4.84 -0.99
N ASP A 98 -5.66 -5.31 -1.58
CA ASP A 98 -5.97 -6.74 -1.73
C ASP A 98 -4.92 -7.43 -2.62
N SER A 99 -4.34 -6.73 -3.61
CA SER A 99 -3.33 -7.28 -4.51
C SER A 99 -1.90 -7.22 -3.97
N PHE A 100 -1.55 -6.19 -3.17
CA PHE A 100 -0.18 -5.97 -2.69
C PHE A 100 -0.09 -6.05 -1.17
N SER A 101 -0.48 -4.99 -0.48
CA SER A 101 -0.47 -4.89 0.98
C SER A 101 -1.19 -3.62 1.42
N TYR A 102 -1.64 -3.59 2.68
CA TYR A 102 -2.25 -2.42 3.31
C TYR A 102 -1.26 -1.27 3.56
N ALA A 103 0.04 -1.57 3.59
CA ALA A 103 1.13 -0.59 3.64
C ALA A 103 2.30 -1.10 2.81
N VAL A 104 3.06 -0.19 2.19
CA VAL A 104 4.08 -0.58 1.22
C VAL A 104 5.49 -0.15 1.67
N PRO A 105 6.48 -1.06 1.67
CA PRO A 105 7.82 -0.77 2.12
C PRO A 105 8.54 0.16 1.14
N THR A 106 9.43 1.00 1.68
CA THR A 106 10.50 1.66 0.92
C THR A 106 11.82 0.94 1.17
N GLU A 107 12.78 1.11 0.27
CA GLU A 107 14.15 0.59 0.46
C GLU A 107 14.77 1.14 1.75
N LEU A 108 14.55 2.42 2.06
CA LEU A 108 14.97 3.04 3.32
C LEU A 108 14.40 2.31 4.54
N ALA A 109 13.10 2.01 4.54
CA ALA A 109 12.46 1.29 5.65
C ALA A 109 13.04 -0.13 5.79
N ILE A 110 13.27 -0.83 4.68
CA ILE A 110 13.90 -2.16 4.66
C ILE A 110 15.32 -2.11 5.24
N ASP A 111 16.13 -1.14 4.83
CA ASP A 111 17.50 -0.99 5.31
C ASP A 111 17.57 -0.66 6.81
N ILE A 112 16.70 0.23 7.28
CA ILE A 112 16.55 0.51 8.71
C ILE A 112 16.15 -0.76 9.46
N MET A 113 15.14 -1.50 8.97
CA MET A 113 14.73 -2.77 9.57
C MET A 113 15.91 -3.75 9.66
N LYS A 114 16.73 -3.87 8.61
CA LYS A 114 17.91 -4.75 8.59
C LYS A 114 18.93 -4.42 9.69
N GLY A 115 19.11 -3.14 10.02
CA GLY A 115 19.97 -2.71 11.13
C GLY A 115 19.53 -3.28 12.48
N TYR A 116 18.22 -3.42 12.69
CA TYR A 116 17.67 -4.05 13.88
C TYR A 116 17.65 -5.57 13.75
N ILE A 117 17.14 -6.13 12.65
CA ILE A 117 17.03 -7.57 12.37
C ILE A 117 18.40 -8.25 12.50
N LYS A 118 19.44 -7.68 11.89
CA LYS A 118 20.79 -8.25 11.78
C LYS A 118 20.73 -9.65 11.16
N LYS A 119 21.38 -10.64 11.77
CA LYS A 119 21.41 -12.05 11.32
C LYS A 119 20.24 -12.89 11.84
N ARG A 120 19.24 -12.27 12.49
CA ARG A 120 18.13 -13.00 13.10
C ARG A 120 17.05 -13.24 12.04
N PRO A 121 16.45 -14.43 11.97
CA PRO A 121 15.32 -14.63 11.09
C PRO A 121 14.08 -13.87 11.57
N VAL A 122 13.15 -13.63 10.65
CA VAL A 122 11.87 -12.93 10.87
C VAL A 122 10.72 -13.92 10.72
N ILE A 123 9.77 -13.90 11.64
CA ILE A 123 8.44 -14.50 11.48
C ILE A 123 7.46 -13.38 11.11
N ASP A 124 6.92 -13.45 9.90
CA ASP A 124 5.91 -12.52 9.36
C ASP A 124 4.54 -13.16 9.60
N LEU A 125 3.87 -12.79 10.70
CA LEU A 125 2.60 -13.39 11.09
C LEU A 125 1.44 -12.54 10.54
N GLY A 126 0.49 -13.20 9.87
CA GLY A 126 -0.53 -12.52 9.07
C GLY A 126 0.03 -12.02 7.75
N ALA A 127 0.89 -12.84 7.11
CA ALA A 127 1.62 -12.43 5.93
C ALA A 127 0.72 -12.17 4.70
N GLY A 128 -0.54 -12.65 4.70
CA GLY A 128 -1.46 -12.53 3.57
C GLY A 128 -0.86 -13.08 2.28
N THR A 129 -0.74 -12.22 1.26
CA THR A 129 -0.11 -12.55 -0.04
C THR A 129 1.42 -12.72 0.03
N GLY A 130 2.03 -12.36 1.17
CA GLY A 130 3.47 -12.46 1.40
C GLY A 130 4.30 -11.34 0.76
N TYR A 131 3.69 -10.21 0.41
CA TYR A 131 4.39 -9.08 -0.25
C TYR A 131 5.59 -8.56 0.54
N TRP A 132 5.42 -8.26 1.83
CA TRP A 132 6.52 -7.83 2.71
C TRP A 132 7.60 -8.89 2.86
N SER A 133 7.19 -10.15 3.03
CA SER A 133 8.09 -11.29 3.07
C SER A 133 8.95 -11.41 1.81
N MET A 134 8.37 -11.26 0.62
CA MET A 134 9.12 -11.26 -0.64
C MET A 134 10.13 -10.11 -0.70
N LYS A 135 9.73 -8.90 -0.31
CA LYS A 135 10.62 -7.71 -0.29
C LYS A 135 11.80 -7.91 0.66
N LEU A 136 11.56 -8.39 1.87
CA LEU A 136 12.62 -8.69 2.84
C LEU A 136 13.55 -9.82 2.37
N LYS A 137 12.99 -10.89 1.77
CA LYS A 137 13.80 -11.99 1.19
C LYS A 137 14.73 -11.48 0.08
N LYS A 138 14.21 -10.65 -0.85
CA LYS A 138 15.03 -10.00 -1.88
C LYS A 138 16.15 -9.13 -1.30
N ALA A 139 15.91 -8.51 -0.14
CA ALA A 139 16.91 -7.72 0.57
C ALA A 139 17.90 -8.56 1.43
N GLY A 140 17.85 -9.90 1.32
CA GLY A 140 18.76 -10.83 1.98
C GLY A 140 18.34 -11.24 3.40
N VAL A 141 17.10 -10.97 3.81
CA VAL A 141 16.59 -11.35 5.14
C VAL A 141 15.97 -12.74 5.09
N SER A 142 16.29 -13.59 6.07
CA SER A 142 15.60 -14.87 6.27
C SER A 142 14.23 -14.62 6.89
N VAL A 143 13.16 -14.93 6.15
CA VAL A 143 11.77 -14.69 6.56
C VAL A 143 10.94 -15.95 6.42
N VAL A 144 10.16 -16.26 7.46
CA VAL A 144 9.08 -17.25 7.45
C VAL A 144 7.75 -16.50 7.43
N PRO A 145 7.04 -16.46 6.29
CA PRO A 145 5.67 -15.96 6.21
C PRO A 145 4.67 -16.98 6.75
N ALA A 146 3.79 -16.57 7.66
CA ALA A 146 2.72 -17.40 8.21
C ALA A 146 1.39 -16.64 8.18
N ASP A 147 0.33 -17.34 7.82
CA ASP A 147 -1.04 -16.82 7.84
C ASP A 147 -2.00 -17.94 8.25
N LYS A 148 -3.10 -17.62 8.94
CA LYS A 148 -4.09 -18.62 9.37
C LYS A 148 -4.85 -19.21 8.18
N SER A 149 -4.97 -18.44 7.10
CA SER A 149 -5.72 -18.82 5.91
C SER A 149 -5.00 -18.38 4.63
N PRO A 150 -3.80 -18.92 4.34
CA PRO A 150 -2.88 -18.42 3.30
C PRO A 150 -3.39 -18.57 1.86
N LEU A 151 -4.60 -19.10 1.65
CA LEU A 151 -5.25 -19.26 0.33
C LEU A 151 -6.72 -18.81 0.32
N ASP A 152 -7.26 -18.39 1.47
CA ASP A 152 -8.65 -17.99 1.60
C ASP A 152 -8.84 -16.55 1.13
N ARG A 153 -9.67 -16.37 0.09
CA ARG A 153 -9.95 -15.06 -0.51
C ARG A 153 -11.14 -14.36 0.12
N SER A 154 -11.88 -15.00 1.02
CA SER A 154 -13.08 -14.41 1.64
C SER A 154 -12.77 -13.16 2.47
N PHE A 155 -11.52 -13.00 2.91
CA PHE A 155 -11.05 -11.82 3.63
C PHE A 155 -10.82 -10.58 2.74
N TYR A 156 -10.69 -10.73 1.42
CA TYR A 156 -10.42 -9.62 0.51
C TYR A 156 -11.71 -9.14 -0.15
N SER A 157 -12.13 -7.93 0.20
CA SER A 157 -13.43 -7.37 -0.18
C SER A 157 -13.64 -7.18 -1.68
N SER A 158 -12.57 -7.05 -2.48
CA SER A 158 -12.66 -6.95 -3.95
C SER A 158 -12.47 -8.29 -4.66
N GLY A 159 -12.27 -9.39 -3.93
CA GLY A 159 -11.90 -10.68 -4.51
C GLY A 159 -10.53 -10.68 -5.18
N GLY A 160 -9.62 -9.83 -4.67
CA GLY A 160 -8.33 -9.39 -5.25
C GLY A 160 -7.58 -10.39 -6.14
N ALA A 161 -6.76 -9.86 -7.05
CA ALA A 161 -6.01 -10.64 -8.02
C ALA A 161 -5.26 -11.82 -7.34
N ARG A 162 -5.22 -12.96 -8.03
CA ARG A 162 -4.69 -14.24 -7.54
C ARG A 162 -3.16 -14.24 -7.35
N VAL A 163 -2.60 -13.27 -6.63
CA VAL A 163 -1.16 -13.01 -6.58
C VAL A 163 -0.62 -13.29 -5.20
N TYR A 164 0.19 -14.33 -5.12
CA TYR A 164 1.05 -14.60 -3.97
C TYR A 164 2.49 -14.29 -4.35
N PHE A 165 3.17 -13.53 -3.52
CA PHE A 165 4.56 -13.11 -3.78
C PHE A 165 5.58 -14.11 -3.23
N THR A 166 5.15 -15.03 -2.37
CA THR A 166 5.95 -16.12 -1.80
C THR A 166 5.02 -17.20 -1.27
N SER A 167 5.52 -18.42 -1.10
CA SER A 167 4.85 -19.46 -0.31
C SER A 167 4.63 -18.96 1.12
N VAL A 168 3.46 -19.24 1.70
CA VAL A 168 3.04 -18.85 3.06
C VAL A 168 2.61 -20.10 3.82
N PHE A 169 3.04 -20.22 5.08
CA PHE A 169 2.68 -21.35 5.94
C PHE A 169 1.28 -21.14 6.53
N ASN A 170 0.47 -22.20 6.60
CA ASN A 170 -0.78 -22.18 7.34
C ASN A 170 -0.49 -22.29 8.83
N ALA A 171 -0.51 -21.16 9.53
CA ALA A 171 -0.29 -21.11 10.97
C ALA A 171 -0.84 -19.83 11.60
N ASN A 172 -1.10 -19.90 12.91
CA ASN A 172 -1.60 -18.79 13.73
C ASN A 172 -0.59 -18.42 14.82
N GLU A 173 -0.94 -17.48 15.69
CA GLU A 173 -0.09 -16.95 16.76
C GLU A 173 0.51 -17.99 17.72
N SER A 174 -0.08 -19.19 17.85
CA SER A 174 0.42 -20.25 18.74
C SER A 174 1.86 -20.68 18.44
N ILE A 175 2.30 -20.52 17.19
CA ILE A 175 3.68 -20.85 16.78
C ILE A 175 4.71 -19.89 17.38
N LEU A 176 4.30 -18.71 17.86
CA LEU A 176 5.21 -17.64 18.30
C LEU A 176 6.00 -17.98 19.56
N SER A 177 5.51 -18.93 20.36
CA SER A 177 6.24 -19.49 21.51
C SER A 177 7.59 -20.11 21.10
N TYR A 178 7.70 -20.63 19.88
CA TYR A 178 8.91 -21.25 19.33
C TYR A 178 9.94 -20.23 18.79
N PHE A 179 9.52 -18.99 18.53
CA PHE A 179 10.35 -17.98 17.83
C PHE A 179 11.04 -16.98 18.78
N ALA A 180 11.37 -17.39 20.00
CA ALA A 180 11.92 -16.49 21.03
C ALA A 180 13.25 -15.81 20.67
N ARG A 181 14.00 -16.28 19.67
CA ARG A 181 15.26 -15.65 19.20
C ARG A 181 15.09 -14.80 17.93
N TRP A 182 13.89 -14.80 17.35
CA TRP A 182 13.59 -14.21 16.06
C TRP A 182 13.09 -12.77 16.22
N VAL A 183 12.75 -12.14 15.10
CA VAL A 183 11.98 -10.90 15.03
C VAL A 183 10.56 -11.25 14.65
N LEU A 184 9.57 -10.70 15.35
CA LEU A 184 8.17 -10.76 14.91
C LEU A 184 7.90 -9.55 14.00
N LEU A 185 7.36 -9.80 12.83
CA LEU A 185 6.78 -8.79 11.94
C LEU A 185 5.25 -8.95 11.95
N LEU A 186 4.55 -7.83 12.14
CA LEU A 186 3.10 -7.71 12.01
C LEU A 186 2.81 -6.56 11.05
N VAL A 187 2.15 -6.85 9.93
CA VAL A 187 1.80 -5.85 8.92
C VAL A 187 0.29 -5.69 8.88
N TYR A 188 -0.21 -4.52 9.29
CA TYR A 188 -1.63 -4.17 9.28
C TYR A 188 -2.53 -5.32 9.79
N PRO A 189 -2.26 -5.88 10.99
CA PRO A 189 -3.03 -7.01 11.49
C PRO A 189 -4.51 -6.62 11.66
N PRO A 190 -5.44 -7.57 11.51
CA PRO A 190 -6.89 -7.30 11.57
C PRO A 190 -7.31 -6.75 12.95
N SER A 191 -8.47 -6.11 13.00
CA SER A 191 -9.01 -5.45 14.21
C SER A 191 -9.60 -6.41 15.24
N GLY A 192 -8.84 -7.44 15.61
CA GLY A 192 -9.24 -8.46 16.56
C GLY A 192 -8.05 -9.02 17.35
N PRO A 193 -8.26 -10.12 18.09
CA PRO A 193 -7.34 -10.57 19.15
C PRO A 193 -6.01 -11.10 18.63
N MET A 194 -5.88 -11.34 17.32
CA MET A 194 -4.69 -11.92 16.70
C MET A 194 -3.40 -11.17 17.10
N ALA A 195 -3.41 -9.83 16.99
CA ALA A 195 -2.22 -9.04 17.28
C ALA A 195 -1.86 -9.07 18.77
N ALA A 196 -2.86 -8.94 19.65
CA ALA A 196 -2.67 -9.02 21.10
C ALA A 196 -2.15 -10.40 21.52
N ALA A 197 -2.78 -11.47 21.04
CA ALA A 197 -2.39 -12.85 21.29
C ALA A 197 -0.96 -13.13 20.78
N ALA A 198 -0.60 -12.58 19.61
CA ALA A 198 0.76 -12.66 19.10
C ALA A 198 1.80 -12.04 20.07
N LEU A 199 1.53 -10.88 20.67
CA LEU A 199 2.43 -10.29 21.67
C LEU A 199 2.47 -11.07 23.00
N GLN A 200 1.41 -11.79 23.34
CA GLN A 200 1.37 -12.64 24.53
C GLN A 200 2.22 -13.91 24.33
N GLU A 201 2.09 -14.56 23.17
CA GLU A 201 2.85 -15.77 22.83
C GLU A 201 4.32 -15.49 22.52
N PHE A 202 4.59 -14.44 21.73
CA PHE A 202 5.95 -14.13 21.31
C PHE A 202 6.84 -13.75 22.49
N LYS A 203 7.90 -14.53 22.72
CA LYS A 203 8.90 -14.26 23.76
C LYS A 203 10.13 -13.50 23.24
N GLY A 204 10.18 -13.19 21.94
CA GLY A 204 11.33 -12.55 21.31
C GLY A 204 11.54 -11.10 21.71
N ARG A 205 12.73 -10.59 21.34
CA ARG A 205 13.20 -9.27 21.77
C ARG A 205 12.69 -8.11 20.92
N TYR A 206 12.47 -8.35 19.64
CA TYR A 206 12.11 -7.30 18.68
C TYR A 206 10.81 -7.63 17.99
N VAL A 207 9.92 -6.63 17.96
CA VAL A 207 8.67 -6.63 17.21
C VAL A 207 8.77 -5.48 16.22
N ILE A 208 8.46 -5.74 14.96
CA ILE A 208 8.29 -4.73 13.93
C ILE A 208 6.80 -4.70 13.62
N PHE A 209 6.19 -3.54 13.82
CA PHE A 209 4.79 -3.30 13.51
C PHE A 209 4.73 -2.34 12.32
N VAL A 210 3.97 -2.72 11.29
CA VAL A 210 3.67 -1.85 10.15
C VAL A 210 2.19 -1.51 10.21
N GLY A 211 1.88 -0.23 10.30
CA GLY A 211 0.52 0.26 10.50
C GLY A 211 0.48 1.78 10.57
N ASN A 212 -0.61 2.33 11.07
CA ASN A 212 -0.74 3.75 11.30
C ASN A 212 0.25 4.27 12.35
N LYS A 213 0.88 5.42 12.07
CA LYS A 213 1.83 6.11 12.95
C LYS A 213 1.31 6.44 14.34
N GLY A 214 0.00 6.64 14.48
CA GLY A 214 -0.64 6.96 15.75
C GLY A 214 -0.61 5.82 16.77
N LEU A 215 -0.34 4.57 16.33
CA LEU A 215 -0.24 3.39 17.19
C LEU A 215 -1.45 3.22 18.13
N GLN A 216 -2.64 3.32 17.54
CA GLN A 216 -3.91 3.17 18.23
C GLN A 216 -4.89 2.39 17.34
N ALA A 217 -5.80 1.64 17.98
CA ALA A 217 -6.89 0.96 17.30
C ALA A 217 -7.82 1.99 16.65
N GLY A 218 -8.26 1.71 15.42
CA GLY A 218 -9.15 2.61 14.67
C GLY A 218 -8.55 3.95 14.22
N ALA A 219 -7.27 4.22 14.47
CA ALA A 219 -6.63 5.48 14.06
C ALA A 219 -6.29 5.49 12.54
N GLY A 220 -6.56 6.63 11.89
CA GLY A 220 -6.21 6.87 10.49
C GLY A 220 -7.10 6.15 9.47
N GLY A 221 -8.40 6.11 9.74
CA GLY A 221 -9.43 5.75 8.77
C GLY A 221 -9.57 4.26 8.44
N PHE A 222 -8.68 3.39 8.95
CA PHE A 222 -8.70 1.96 8.66
C PHE A 222 -8.50 1.10 9.92
N PRO A 223 -9.30 0.03 10.13
CA PRO A 223 -9.13 -0.87 11.26
C PRO A 223 -7.76 -1.57 11.24
N GLN A 224 -7.08 -1.60 12.40
CA GLN A 224 -5.79 -2.26 12.59
C GLN A 224 -5.60 -2.64 14.05
N ALA A 225 -5.28 -3.91 14.32
CA ALA A 225 -5.16 -4.47 15.66
C ALA A 225 -6.32 -4.07 16.60
N ASP A 226 -6.22 -4.44 17.87
CA ASP A 226 -7.15 -4.02 18.92
C ASP A 226 -6.45 -3.16 19.97
N GLU A 227 -7.24 -2.62 20.90
CA GLU A 227 -6.71 -1.79 22.00
C GLU A 227 -5.75 -2.57 22.90
N ASP A 228 -6.01 -3.86 23.10
CA ASP A 228 -5.18 -4.75 23.90
C ASP A 228 -3.79 -4.92 23.31
N PHE A 229 -3.66 -5.04 21.99
CA PHE A 229 -2.38 -5.06 21.31
C PHE A 229 -1.56 -3.81 21.64
N PHE A 230 -2.13 -2.62 21.45
CA PHE A 230 -1.40 -1.36 21.68
C PHE A 230 -1.08 -1.14 23.16
N ARG A 231 -1.97 -1.56 24.06
CA ARG A 231 -1.74 -1.58 25.50
C ARG A 231 -0.54 -2.47 25.85
N ILE A 232 -0.53 -3.73 25.41
CA ILE A 232 0.57 -4.68 25.65
C ILE A 232 1.88 -4.19 25.03
N LEU A 233 1.81 -3.61 23.83
CA LEU A 233 2.97 -3.06 23.13
C LEU A 233 3.62 -1.94 23.94
N LYS A 234 2.82 -0.97 24.41
CA LYS A 234 3.27 0.16 25.24
C LYS A 234 3.79 -0.29 26.61
N GLU A 235 3.14 -1.27 27.23
CA GLU A 235 3.54 -1.81 28.52
C GLU A 235 4.89 -2.55 28.43
N LYS A 236 5.04 -3.47 27.48
CA LYS A 236 6.16 -4.44 27.46
C LYS A 236 7.31 -4.04 26.56
N PHE A 237 7.13 -3.09 25.65
CA PHE A 237 8.14 -2.70 24.67
C PHE A 237 8.41 -1.19 24.69
N VAL A 238 9.62 -0.83 24.24
CA VAL A 238 10.02 0.55 23.99
C VAL A 238 10.27 0.71 22.48
N MET A 239 9.66 1.73 21.89
CA MET A 239 9.91 2.07 20.49
C MET A 239 11.35 2.54 20.33
N LYS A 240 12.00 2.06 19.26
CA LYS A 240 13.39 2.40 18.93
C LYS A 240 13.52 3.21 17.67
N GLU A 241 12.59 3.03 16.74
CA GLU A 241 12.61 3.72 15.46
C GLU A 241 11.18 3.76 14.91
N GLN A 242 10.84 4.82 14.19
CA GLN A 242 9.62 4.90 13.41
C GLN A 242 9.91 5.57 12.07
N VAL A 243 9.68 4.83 10.98
CA VAL A 243 9.96 5.28 9.62
C VAL A 243 8.65 5.48 8.89
N ALA A 244 8.42 6.68 8.37
CA ALA A 244 7.26 6.97 7.55
C ALA A 244 7.29 6.16 6.25
N LEU A 245 6.14 5.58 5.90
CA LEU A 245 5.92 4.92 4.62
C LEU A 245 5.05 5.81 3.71
N PRO A 246 5.15 5.61 2.39
CA PRO A 246 4.14 6.07 1.45
C PRO A 246 2.79 5.50 1.89
N SER A 247 1.82 6.39 2.09
CA SER A 247 0.54 6.03 2.68
C SER A 247 -0.55 6.02 1.63
N HIS A 248 -1.55 5.16 1.84
CA HIS A 248 -2.83 5.32 1.17
C HIS A 248 -3.51 6.64 1.54
N CYS A 249 -4.38 7.12 0.66
CA CYS A 249 -5.23 8.25 1.01
C CYS A 249 -5.94 7.93 2.33
N PHE A 250 -5.98 8.93 3.22
CA PHE A 250 -6.56 8.83 4.56
C PHE A 250 -5.81 7.94 5.56
N SER A 251 -4.73 7.25 5.15
CA SER A 251 -3.82 6.55 6.06
C SER A 251 -2.55 7.36 6.32
N ASN A 252 -1.79 6.94 7.34
CA ASN A 252 -0.54 7.58 7.73
C ASN A 252 0.41 6.48 8.20
N ASP A 253 0.97 5.77 7.23
CA ASP A 253 1.57 4.47 7.42
C ASP A 253 3.03 4.61 7.85
N ALA A 254 3.49 3.70 8.69
CA ALA A 254 4.87 3.62 9.13
C ALA A 254 5.30 2.21 9.51
N VAL A 255 6.61 1.99 9.45
CA VAL A 255 7.28 0.89 10.13
C VAL A 255 7.71 1.39 11.51
N SER A 256 7.25 0.74 12.56
CA SER A 256 7.61 1.03 13.94
C SER A 256 8.36 -0.16 14.54
N ILE A 257 9.59 0.07 15.02
CA ILE A 257 10.46 -0.98 15.56
C ILE A 257 10.46 -0.89 17.08
N PHE A 258 10.08 -1.99 17.72
CA PHE A 258 9.96 -2.09 19.17
C PHE A 258 10.94 -3.10 19.74
N LYS A 259 11.51 -2.74 20.89
CA LYS A 259 12.41 -3.59 21.68
C LYS A 259 11.78 -3.88 23.03
N ARG A 260 11.73 -5.13 23.44
CA ARG A 260 11.18 -5.51 24.75
C ARG A 260 11.96 -4.84 25.89
N LYS A 261 11.24 -4.26 26.87
CA LYS A 261 11.81 -3.53 28.02
C LYS A 261 12.63 -4.45 28.91
N GLN A 262 12.06 -5.60 29.27
CA GLN A 262 12.74 -6.62 30.07
C GLN A 262 13.25 -7.74 29.16
N LYS A 263 14.44 -8.27 29.46
CA LYS A 263 14.90 -9.52 28.83
C LYS A 263 13.91 -10.61 29.24
N ALA A 264 13.29 -11.27 28.26
CA ALA A 264 12.58 -12.52 28.54
C ALA A 264 13.57 -13.47 29.24
N LYS A 265 13.09 -14.23 30.24
CA LYS A 265 13.86 -15.35 30.81
C LYS A 265 14.38 -16.16 29.63
N ALA A 266 15.65 -16.56 29.67
CA ALA A 266 16.31 -17.24 28.57
C ALA A 266 15.39 -18.37 28.10
N ALA A 267 14.79 -18.21 26.91
CA ALA A 267 13.91 -19.23 26.38
C ALA A 267 14.77 -20.49 26.20
N GLN A 268 14.22 -21.63 26.61
CA GLN A 268 14.81 -22.93 26.33
C GLN A 268 15.18 -22.95 24.84
N LYS A 269 16.38 -23.46 24.49
CA LYS A 269 16.81 -23.56 23.09
C LYS A 269 15.67 -24.18 22.30
N CYS A 270 15.05 -23.39 21.43
CA CYS A 270 13.99 -23.92 20.60
C CYS A 270 14.65 -24.77 19.52
N ASN A 271 14.36 -26.06 19.55
CA ASN A 271 14.85 -27.05 18.58
C ASN A 271 13.90 -27.18 17.38
N LEU A 272 12.83 -26.37 17.30
CA LEU A 272 11.85 -26.44 16.23
C LEU A 272 12.53 -26.07 14.90
N ARG A 273 12.67 -27.07 14.02
CA ARG A 273 13.15 -26.85 12.65
C ARG A 273 12.00 -26.27 11.82
N VAL A 274 12.28 -25.37 10.87
CA VAL A 274 11.26 -24.83 9.94
C VAL A 274 10.48 -25.96 9.25
N SER A 275 11.09 -27.14 9.08
CA SER A 275 10.45 -28.36 8.57
C SER A 275 9.30 -28.89 9.43
N GLU A 276 9.16 -28.47 10.69
CA GLU A 276 8.09 -28.88 11.60
C GLU A 276 6.82 -28.03 11.45
N LEU A 277 6.87 -26.89 10.72
CA LEU A 277 5.70 -26.04 10.41
C LEU A 277 4.82 -26.60 9.28
N GLY A 278 5.02 -27.87 8.90
CA GLY A 278 4.47 -28.43 7.67
C GLY A 278 5.15 -27.87 6.42
N SER A 279 4.62 -28.20 5.25
CA SER A 279 5.05 -27.56 4.00
C SER A 279 4.27 -26.26 3.81
N PRO A 280 4.89 -25.16 3.36
CA PRO A 280 4.14 -23.98 3.00
C PRO A 280 3.20 -24.33 1.84
N SER A 281 2.06 -23.67 1.77
CA SER A 281 1.19 -23.85 0.61
C SER A 281 1.94 -23.43 -0.64
N ASP A 282 1.89 -24.25 -1.69
CA ASP A 282 2.48 -23.88 -2.98
C ASP A 282 1.86 -22.56 -3.41
N PRO A 283 2.67 -21.53 -3.67
CA PRO A 283 2.14 -20.29 -4.18
C PRO A 283 1.54 -20.62 -5.55
N PRO A 284 0.26 -20.33 -5.81
CA PRO A 284 -0.25 -20.46 -7.17
C PRO A 284 0.62 -19.59 -8.08
N LYS A 285 0.82 -20.02 -9.33
CA LYS A 285 1.62 -19.25 -10.29
C LYS A 285 1.17 -17.80 -10.25
N LYS A 286 2.15 -16.89 -10.11
CA LYS A 286 1.91 -15.46 -10.13
C LYS A 286 1.26 -15.12 -11.47
N ASP A 287 -0.03 -14.83 -11.45
CA ASP A 287 -0.78 -14.45 -12.65
C ASP A 287 -0.72 -12.93 -12.79
N GLU A 288 0.44 -12.47 -13.22
CA GLU A 288 0.75 -11.06 -13.40
C GLU A 288 -0.20 -10.41 -14.42
N GLU A 289 -0.53 -11.12 -15.49
CA GLU A 289 -1.49 -10.68 -16.50
C GLU A 289 -2.88 -10.52 -15.90
N ALA A 290 -3.37 -11.49 -15.12
CA ALA A 290 -4.67 -11.36 -14.44
C ALA A 290 -4.69 -10.22 -13.42
N MET A 291 -3.58 -9.98 -12.70
CA MET A 291 -3.47 -8.84 -11.80
C MET A 291 -3.55 -7.51 -12.56
N GLN A 292 -2.84 -7.40 -13.68
CA GLN A 292 -2.88 -6.21 -14.52
C GLN A 292 -4.27 -5.96 -15.08
N ALA A 293 -4.91 -7.00 -15.63
CA ALA A 293 -6.27 -6.92 -16.16
C ALA A 293 -7.29 -6.51 -15.07
N PHE A 294 -7.15 -7.07 -13.86
CA PHE A 294 -7.97 -6.72 -12.70
C PHE A 294 -7.81 -5.23 -12.33
N LEU A 295 -6.56 -4.78 -12.12
CA LEU A 295 -6.30 -3.38 -11.76
C LEU A 295 -6.74 -2.40 -12.86
N GLN A 296 -6.52 -2.75 -14.13
CA GLN A 296 -6.93 -1.93 -15.26
C GLN A 296 -8.47 -1.80 -15.35
N THR A 297 -9.21 -2.88 -15.14
CA THR A 297 -10.69 -2.87 -15.11
C THR A 297 -11.21 -1.91 -14.04
N HIS A 298 -10.62 -1.99 -12.86
CA HIS A 298 -10.94 -1.15 -11.71
C HIS A 298 -10.57 0.33 -11.94
N TRP A 299 -9.45 0.60 -12.60
CA TRP A 299 -9.07 1.94 -13.04
C TRP A 299 -10.08 2.55 -14.02
N ASP A 300 -10.49 1.78 -15.03
CA ASP A 300 -11.47 2.22 -16.02
C ASP A 300 -12.84 2.48 -15.38
N SER A 301 -13.24 1.64 -14.42
CA SER A 301 -14.43 1.85 -13.57
C SER A 301 -14.36 3.18 -12.82
N PHE A 302 -13.24 3.48 -12.16
CA PHE A 302 -13.04 4.76 -11.48
C PHE A 302 -13.11 5.96 -12.45
N LEU A 303 -12.41 5.89 -13.58
CA LEU A 303 -12.45 6.95 -14.60
C LEU A 303 -13.87 7.21 -15.12
N SER A 304 -14.68 6.16 -15.25
CA SER A 304 -16.09 6.28 -15.65
C SER A 304 -16.92 7.10 -14.64
N VAL A 305 -16.65 6.96 -13.34
CA VAL A 305 -17.33 7.73 -12.28
C VAL A 305 -16.91 9.19 -12.34
N VAL A 306 -15.61 9.46 -12.46
CA VAL A 306 -15.08 10.84 -12.58
C VAL A 306 -15.64 11.54 -13.82
N ALA A 307 -15.69 10.85 -14.96
CA ALA A 307 -16.24 11.40 -16.20
C ALA A 307 -17.76 11.67 -16.10
N ARG A 308 -18.52 10.88 -15.33
CA ARG A 308 -19.95 11.15 -15.04
C ARG A 308 -20.12 12.35 -14.11
N TRP A 309 -19.35 12.40 -13.03
CA TRP A 309 -19.34 13.54 -12.09
C TRP A 309 -19.06 14.85 -12.83
N GLN A 310 -18.02 14.86 -13.68
CA GLN A 310 -17.64 16.05 -14.43
C GLN A 310 -18.68 16.45 -15.49
N ARG A 311 -19.35 15.47 -16.13
CA ARG A 311 -20.48 15.75 -17.04
C ARG A 311 -21.62 16.47 -16.34
N GLY A 312 -21.91 16.10 -15.09
CA GLY A 312 -22.91 16.78 -14.27
C GLY A 312 -22.62 18.26 -13.98
N LYS A 313 -21.34 18.61 -13.87
CA LYS A 313 -20.89 19.98 -13.56
C LYS A 313 -20.77 20.91 -14.77
N GLY A 314 -20.77 20.36 -16.00
CA GLY A 314 -20.51 21.14 -17.21
C GLY A 314 -19.03 21.50 -17.40
N CYS A 315 -18.76 22.67 -17.98
CA CYS A 315 -17.39 23.10 -18.25
C CYS A 315 -16.55 23.25 -16.97
N ALA A 316 -15.39 22.59 -16.91
CA ALA A 316 -14.52 22.58 -15.73
C ALA A 316 -13.86 23.92 -15.35
N HIS A 317 -14.05 24.98 -16.15
CA HIS A 317 -13.54 26.33 -15.86
C HIS A 317 -14.66 27.29 -15.51
N CYS A 318 -15.68 27.42 -16.38
CA CYS A 318 -16.74 28.42 -16.21
C CYS A 318 -18.05 27.84 -15.66
N ASN A 319 -18.11 26.54 -15.34
CA ASN A 319 -19.27 25.81 -14.84
C ASN A 319 -20.53 25.91 -15.71
N LYS A 320 -20.41 26.41 -16.95
CA LYS A 320 -21.53 26.44 -17.90
C LYS A 320 -21.94 25.00 -18.19
N ALA A 321 -23.20 24.69 -17.89
CA ALA A 321 -23.83 23.43 -18.28
C ALA A 321 -23.77 23.27 -19.80
N ALA A 322 -23.69 22.03 -20.27
CA ALA A 322 -23.94 21.76 -21.68
C ALA A 322 -25.40 22.15 -21.96
N ALA A 323 -25.62 23.18 -22.79
CA ALA A 323 -26.95 23.44 -23.32
C ALA A 323 -27.44 22.19 -24.07
N LYS A 324 -28.76 22.00 -24.21
CA LYS A 324 -29.40 20.80 -24.81
C LYS A 324 -28.80 20.36 -26.16
N ASN A 325 -28.03 21.22 -26.86
CA ASN A 325 -27.34 20.92 -28.12
C ASN A 325 -25.86 21.40 -28.21
N SER A 326 -25.22 21.85 -27.11
CA SER A 326 -23.81 22.29 -27.18
C SER A 326 -22.84 21.14 -26.87
N LYS A 327 -22.01 20.75 -27.84
CA LYS A 327 -20.96 19.74 -27.65
C LYS A 327 -19.80 20.35 -26.86
N LEU A 328 -19.63 19.95 -25.60
CA LEU A 328 -18.43 20.26 -24.82
C LEU A 328 -17.23 19.48 -25.41
N LEU A 329 -16.07 20.12 -25.41
CA LEU A 329 -14.79 19.53 -25.79
C LEU A 329 -14.27 18.65 -24.65
N THR A 330 -14.01 17.38 -24.95
CA THR A 330 -13.32 16.48 -24.03
C THR A 330 -11.82 16.71 -24.08
N CYS A 331 -11.19 16.78 -22.91
CA CYS A 331 -9.73 16.79 -22.79
C CYS A 331 -9.14 15.53 -23.43
N GLN A 332 -8.32 15.70 -24.47
CA GLN A 332 -7.73 14.57 -25.21
C GLN A 332 -6.70 13.79 -24.40
N GLY A 333 -6.13 14.39 -23.34
CA GLY A 333 -5.22 13.71 -22.42
C GLY A 333 -5.97 12.76 -21.49
N CYS A 334 -6.70 13.31 -20.52
CA CYS A 334 -7.35 12.50 -19.49
C CYS A 334 -8.69 11.88 -19.90
N LYS A 335 -9.32 12.35 -20.98
CA LYS A 335 -10.68 11.97 -21.42
C LYS A 335 -11.80 12.17 -20.38
N ALA A 336 -11.49 12.68 -19.19
CA ALA A 336 -12.43 12.84 -18.08
C ALA A 336 -13.01 14.25 -17.95
N PHE A 337 -12.26 15.29 -18.35
CA PHE A 337 -12.66 16.69 -18.19
C PHE A 337 -13.25 17.30 -19.44
N LEU A 338 -14.28 18.13 -19.26
CA LEU A 338 -15.04 18.78 -20.33
C LEU A 338 -14.88 20.30 -20.30
N PHE A 339 -14.81 20.91 -21.48
CA PHE A 339 -14.61 22.35 -21.65
C PHE A 339 -15.53 22.89 -22.74
N CYS A 340 -16.06 24.11 -22.58
CA CYS A 340 -16.82 24.74 -23.66
C CYS A 340 -15.92 25.24 -24.80
N SER A 341 -14.62 25.50 -24.53
CA SER A 341 -13.66 25.99 -25.50
C SER A 341 -12.22 25.68 -25.12
N LYS A 342 -11.28 25.83 -26.06
CA LYS A 342 -9.84 25.69 -25.79
C LYS A 342 -9.31 26.76 -24.84
N GLU A 343 -9.93 27.94 -24.83
CA GLU A 343 -9.59 29.05 -23.93
C GLU A 343 -9.93 28.67 -22.49
N CYS A 344 -11.11 28.08 -22.25
CA CYS A 344 -11.48 27.57 -20.92
C CYS A 344 -10.55 26.45 -20.46
N GLN A 345 -10.10 25.57 -21.36
CA GLN A 345 -9.11 24.54 -21.03
C GLN A 345 -7.76 25.16 -20.64
N LYS A 346 -7.27 26.16 -21.39
CA LYS A 346 -6.01 26.86 -21.10
C LYS A 346 -6.09 27.64 -19.79
N ALA A 347 -7.23 28.27 -19.50
CA ALA A 347 -7.42 29.08 -18.30
C ALA A 347 -7.28 28.28 -17.00
N VAL A 348 -7.73 27.01 -16.99
CA VAL A 348 -7.55 26.10 -15.85
C VAL A 348 -6.31 25.20 -15.98
N TRP A 349 -5.49 25.34 -17.03
CA TRP A 349 -4.40 24.39 -17.29
C TRP A 349 -3.37 24.32 -16.16
N LYS A 350 -3.12 25.44 -15.45
CA LYS A 350 -2.21 25.45 -14.30
C LYS A 350 -2.66 24.47 -13.21
N GLN A 351 -3.97 24.41 -12.94
CA GLN A 351 -4.57 23.49 -11.96
C GLN A 351 -4.82 22.10 -12.58
N HIS A 352 -5.27 22.04 -13.83
CA HIS A 352 -5.65 20.81 -14.51
C HIS A 352 -4.46 19.94 -14.94
N LYS A 353 -3.29 20.52 -15.27
CA LYS A 353 -2.14 19.78 -15.84
C LYS A 353 -1.73 18.57 -14.99
N ALA A 354 -1.70 18.72 -13.68
CA ALA A 354 -1.38 17.64 -12.76
C ALA A 354 -2.41 16.50 -12.87
N VAL A 355 -3.69 16.83 -12.70
CA VAL A 355 -4.82 15.89 -12.82
C VAL A 355 -4.87 15.24 -14.20
N CYS A 356 -4.63 16.02 -15.26
CA CYS A 356 -4.66 15.54 -16.63
C CYS A 356 -3.58 14.49 -16.87
N LYS A 357 -2.33 14.78 -16.50
CA LYS A 357 -1.20 13.85 -16.65
C LYS A 357 -1.42 12.58 -15.83
N MET A 358 -2.15 12.69 -14.72
CA MET A 358 -2.48 11.57 -13.84
C MET A 358 -3.54 10.66 -14.43
N LEU A 359 -4.67 11.23 -14.87
CA LEU A 359 -5.79 10.47 -15.44
C LEU A 359 -5.52 9.99 -16.88
N SER A 360 -4.59 10.62 -17.61
CA SER A 360 -4.24 10.24 -18.99
C SER A 360 -3.36 9.00 -19.09
N LYS A 361 -2.77 8.55 -17.97
CA LYS A 361 -1.89 7.39 -17.97
C LYS A 361 -2.72 6.12 -17.69
N PRO A 362 -2.72 5.12 -18.58
CA PRO A 362 -3.21 3.80 -18.21
C PRO A 362 -2.37 3.23 -17.06
N LEU A 363 -2.94 2.29 -16.32
CA LEU A 363 -2.23 1.57 -15.26
C LEU A 363 -1.16 0.59 -15.81
N ALA A 364 -0.98 0.51 -17.12
CA ALA A 364 0.04 -0.34 -17.75
C ALA A 364 1.45 0.02 -17.24
N GLY A 365 2.11 -0.94 -16.56
CA GLY A 365 3.47 -0.79 -16.03
C GLY A 365 3.77 -1.56 -14.73
N PHE A 366 2.77 -2.07 -14.00
CA PHE A 366 3.01 -2.74 -12.70
C PHE A 366 3.78 -4.07 -12.71
N VAL A 367 4.38 -4.51 -13.82
CA VAL A 367 5.00 -5.85 -13.90
C VAL A 367 6.38 -5.87 -14.57
N ASP A 368 6.75 -4.88 -15.38
CA ASP A 368 8.05 -4.90 -16.05
C ASP A 368 9.23 -4.58 -15.11
#